data_AF-A0A8T3TII8-F1
#
_entry.id   AF-A0A8T3TII8-F1
#
_cell.length_a   1.000
_cell.length_b   1.000
_cell.length_c   1.000
_cell.angle_alpha   90.00
_cell.angle_beta   90.00
_cell.angle_gamma   90.00
#
_symmetry.space_group_name_H-M   'P 1'
#
loop_
_entity.id
_entity.type
_entity.pdbx_description
1 polymer ?
#
loop_
_entity_poly.entity_id
_entity_poly.type
_entity_poly.pdbx_seq_one_letter_code
_entity_poly.pdbx_strand_id
1 'polypeptide(L)'
;MFGRRDSRETQRALRFFKERRVEVSLVDVAVRPPAPTELRRFIGRFGASAMLDTSSRLYRGQGLAYLRMDEAEMADRLLAEPRLLRLPLVRMGEQASVGVDEQAWRRWLLEDGGRLGAAVP
;
A
#
# COMPACT_ATOMS: atom_id res chain seq x y z
N MET A 1 5.62 -4.43 -3.67
CA MET A 1 4.25 -4.31 -3.13
C MET A 1 4.20 -4.95 -1.77
N PHE A 2 3.62 -4.28 -0.78
CA PHE A 2 3.24 -4.89 0.50
C PHE A 2 1.77 -5.27 0.46
N GLY A 3 1.44 -6.47 0.88
CA GLY A 3 0.07 -6.97 0.91
C GLY A 3 -0.02 -8.27 1.68
N ARG A 4 -1.16 -8.95 1.60
CA ARG A 4 -1.33 -10.30 2.12
C ARG A 4 -1.77 -11.23 1.02
N ARG A 5 -1.23 -12.45 0.95
CA ARG A 5 -1.60 -13.43 -0.09
C ARG A 5 -3.07 -13.82 -0.05
N ASP A 6 -3.69 -13.77 1.13
CA ASP A 6 -5.10 -14.10 1.36
C ASP A 6 -6.07 -12.92 1.12
N SER A 7 -5.58 -11.71 0.83
CA SER A 7 -6.41 -10.52 0.60
C SER A 7 -6.85 -10.43 -0.85
N ARG A 8 -8.16 -10.22 -1.06
CA ARG A 8 -8.75 -10.02 -2.40
C ARG A 8 -8.21 -8.76 -3.07
N GLU A 9 -7.99 -7.70 -2.30
CA GLU A 9 -7.42 -6.43 -2.72
C GLU A 9 -5.98 -6.61 -3.22
N THR A 10 -5.17 -7.38 -2.48
CA THR A 10 -3.80 -7.71 -2.89
C THR A 10 -3.81 -8.57 -4.16
N GLN A 11 -4.65 -9.60 -4.24
CA GLN A 11 -4.80 -10.44 -5.43
C GLN A 11 -5.28 -9.65 -6.65
N ARG A 12 -6.18 -8.67 -6.46
CA ARG A 12 -6.63 -7.76 -7.51
C ARG A 12 -5.48 -6.92 -8.05
N ALA A 13 -4.65 -6.36 -7.18
CA ALA A 13 -3.47 -5.61 -7.60
C ALA A 13 -2.45 -6.49 -8.35
N LEU A 14 -2.16 -7.68 -7.84
CA LEU A 14 -1.26 -8.63 -8.52
C LEU A 14 -1.76 -8.99 -9.93
N ARG A 15 -3.06 -9.28 -10.07
CA ARG A 15 -3.68 -9.56 -11.37
C ARG A 15 -3.59 -8.36 -12.32
N PHE A 16 -3.89 -7.15 -11.82
CA PHE A 16 -3.81 -5.93 -12.62
C PHE A 16 -2.44 -5.77 -13.29
N PHE A 17 -1.35 -5.96 -12.53
CA PHE A 17 0.02 -5.84 -13.04
C PHE A 17 0.42 -7.05 -13.90
N LYS A 18 0.05 -8.27 -13.50
CA LYS A 18 0.34 -9.50 -14.26
C LYS A 18 -0.25 -9.46 -15.67
N GLU A 19 -1.51 -9.04 -15.81
CA GLU A 19 -2.18 -8.90 -17.11
C GLU A 19 -1.48 -7.89 -18.04
N ARG A 20 -0.71 -6.96 -17.47
CA ARG A 20 0.05 -5.93 -18.19
C ARG A 20 1.55 -6.26 -18.30
N ARG A 21 1.94 -7.50 -17.99
CA ARG A 21 3.32 -8.00 -18.03
C ARG A 21 4.29 -7.23 -17.13
N VAL A 22 3.78 -6.67 -16.03
CA VAL A 22 4.59 -5.97 -15.03
C VAL A 22 4.93 -6.94 -13.90
N GLU A 23 6.21 -7.16 -13.65
CA GLU A 23 6.68 -7.98 -12.55
C GLU A 23 6.43 -7.29 -11.20
N VAL A 24 5.90 -8.02 -10.23
CA VAL A 24 5.61 -7.50 -8.89
C VAL A 24 6.30 -8.36 -7.84
N SER A 25 7.25 -7.75 -7.13
CA SER A 25 7.78 -8.31 -5.89
C SER A 25 6.77 -8.08 -4.75
N LEU A 26 6.11 -9.15 -4.31
CA LEU A 26 5.19 -9.13 -3.17
C LEU A 26 5.93 -9.45 -1.87
N VAL A 27 5.85 -8.54 -0.91
CA VAL A 27 6.17 -8.79 0.50
C VAL A 27 4.88 -9.08 1.24
N ASP A 28 4.73 -10.32 1.72
CA ASP A 28 3.57 -10.71 2.53
C ASP A 28 3.75 -10.21 3.98
N VAL A 29 2.93 -9.24 4.38
CA VAL A 29 3.02 -8.61 5.70
C VAL A 29 2.60 -9.53 6.84
N ALA A 30 1.89 -10.62 6.55
CA ALA A 30 1.56 -11.64 7.55
C ALA A 30 2.77 -12.52 7.89
N VAL A 31 3.73 -12.64 6.96
CA VAL A 31 4.98 -13.41 7.15
C VAL A 31 6.08 -12.52 7.69
N ARG A 32 6.22 -11.30 7.14
CA ARG A 32 7.24 -10.35 7.55
C ARG A 32 6.68 -8.93 7.50
N PRO A 33 6.64 -8.19 8.63
CA PRO A 33 6.14 -6.82 8.63
C PRO A 33 7.02 -5.93 7.73
N PRO A 34 6.45 -4.87 7.13
CA PRO A 34 7.25 -3.87 6.42
C PRO A 34 8.27 -3.24 7.37
N ALA A 35 9.44 -2.88 6.83
CA ALA A 35 10.43 -2.16 7.62
C ALA A 35 9.87 -0.80 8.10
N PRO A 36 10.13 -0.38 9.35
CA PRO A 36 9.63 0.91 9.87
C PRO A 36 9.98 2.10 8.98
N THR A 37 11.19 2.12 8.41
CA THR A 37 11.63 3.16 7.47
C THR A 37 10.77 3.21 6.21
N GLU A 38 10.32 2.06 5.70
CA GLU A 38 9.49 1.99 4.51
C GLU A 38 8.07 2.46 4.82
N LEU A 39 7.52 2.09 5.99
CA LEU A 39 6.25 2.63 6.46
C LEU A 39 6.28 4.14 6.65
N ARG A 40 7.33 4.69 7.26
CA ARG A 40 7.50 6.14 7.42
C ARG A 40 7.50 6.88 6.08
N ARG A 41 8.04 6.29 5.01
CA ARG A 41 7.97 6.88 3.66
C ARG A 41 6.54 6.96 3.14
N PHE A 42 5.73 5.92 3.34
CA PHE A 42 4.30 5.97 2.98
C PHE A 42 3.54 6.97 3.85
N ILE A 43 3.76 6.97 5.16
CA ILE A 43 3.11 7.91 6.09
C ILE A 43 3.43 9.35 5.71
N GLY A 44 4.71 9.68 5.45
CA GLY A 44 5.10 11.02 5.05
C GLY A 44 4.50 11.48 3.71
N ARG A 45 4.06 10.54 2.85
CA ARG A 45 3.46 10.84 1.55
C ARG A 45 1.94 10.92 1.58
N PHE A 46 1.27 10.06 2.35
CA PHE A 46 -0.19 9.90 2.32
C PHE A 46 -0.88 10.38 3.60
N GLY A 47 -0.13 10.56 4.69
CA GLY A 47 -0.69 10.64 6.03
C GLY A 47 -1.00 9.24 6.58
N ALA A 48 -0.92 9.11 7.90
CA ALA A 48 -1.28 7.89 8.62
C ALA A 48 -2.78 7.59 8.52
N SER A 49 -3.64 8.61 8.54
CA SER A 49 -5.09 8.42 8.40
C SER A 49 -5.48 7.70 7.11
N ALA A 50 -4.86 8.07 5.98
CA ALA A 50 -5.12 7.43 4.68
C ALA A 50 -4.64 5.97 4.62
N MET A 51 -3.67 5.62 5.46
CA MET A 51 -3.10 4.28 5.58
C MET A 51 -3.82 3.37 6.58
N LEU A 52 -4.77 3.89 7.34
CA LEU A 52 -5.48 3.11 8.35
C LEU A 52 -6.68 2.37 7.73
N ASP A 53 -6.76 1.05 7.93
CA ASP A 53 -7.92 0.25 7.51
C ASP A 53 -9.06 0.35 8.54
N THR A 54 -9.81 1.45 8.43
CA THR A 54 -11.00 1.72 9.26
C THR A 54 -12.15 0.73 9.03
N SER A 55 -12.09 -0.06 7.94
CA SER A 55 -13.10 -1.07 7.61
C SER A 55 -12.79 -2.44 8.22
N SER A 56 -11.59 -2.64 8.77
CA SER A 56 -11.16 -3.92 9.31
C SER A 56 -11.91 -4.30 10.61
N ARG A 57 -12.05 -5.61 10.83
CA ARG A 57 -12.55 -6.12 12.12
C ARG A 57 -11.62 -5.76 13.27
N LEU A 58 -10.31 -5.69 13.02
CA LEU A 58 -9.31 -5.33 14.01
C LEU A 58 -9.50 -3.88 14.49
N TYR A 59 -9.66 -2.94 13.55
CA TYR A 59 -9.91 -1.53 13.86
C TYR A 59 -11.17 -1.35 14.72
N ARG A 60 -12.28 -1.98 14.32
CA ARG A 60 -13.53 -1.94 15.10
C ARG A 60 -13.41 -2.64 16.46
N GLY A 61 -12.78 -3.81 16.50
CA GLY A 61 -12.62 -4.60 17.72
C GLY A 61 -11.76 -3.92 18.79
N GLN A 62 -10.83 -3.06 18.38
CA GLN A 62 -10.03 -2.23 19.29
C GLN A 62 -10.72 -0.92 19.70
N GLY A 63 -11.93 -0.65 19.22
CA GLY A 63 -12.65 0.59 19.53
C GLY A 63 -11.99 1.84 18.96
N LEU A 64 -11.10 1.72 17.96
CA LEU A 64 -10.34 2.85 17.42
C LEU A 64 -11.25 3.91 16.76
N ALA A 65 -12.45 3.52 16.33
CA ALA A 65 -13.47 4.42 15.82
C ALA A 65 -13.92 5.48 16.85
N TYR A 66 -13.72 5.22 18.15
CA TYR A 66 -14.13 6.10 19.25
C TYR A 66 -12.96 6.88 19.83
N LEU A 67 -11.73 6.60 19.41
CA LEU A 67 -10.54 7.33 19.84
C LEU A 67 -10.32 8.52 18.92
N ARG A 68 -10.09 9.69 19.52
CA ARG A 68 -9.54 10.84 18.79
C ARG A 68 -8.04 10.65 18.79
N MET A 69 -7.50 10.26 17.62
CA MET A 69 -6.06 10.20 17.38
C MET A 69 -5.68 11.28 16.38
N ASP A 70 -4.56 11.95 16.61
CA ASP A 70 -3.93 12.79 15.59
C ASP A 70 -3.06 11.96 14.61
N GLU A 71 -2.48 12.62 13.60
CA GLU A 71 -1.64 11.96 12.59
C GLU A 71 -0.40 11.29 13.20
N ALA A 72 0.20 11.86 14.25
CA ALA A 72 1.37 11.29 14.89
C ALA A 72 1.01 10.04 15.71
N GLU A 73 -0.08 10.10 16.47
CA GLU A 73 -0.61 8.95 17.22
C GLU A 73 -1.03 7.81 16.29
N MET A 74 -1.66 8.14 15.15
CA MET A 74 -1.99 7.16 14.11
C MET A 74 -0.72 6.56 13.49
N ALA A 75 0.31 7.36 13.24
CA ALA A 75 1.58 6.89 12.70
C ALA A 75 2.28 5.91 13.65
N ASP A 76 2.39 6.27 14.93
CA ASP A 76 2.98 5.40 15.95
C ASP A 76 2.20 4.09 16.08
N ARG A 77 0.87 4.16 16.03
CA ARG A 77 0.01 2.98 16.00
C ARG A 77 0.27 2.09 14.80
N LEU A 78 0.39 2.65 13.59
CA LEU A 78 0.66 1.87 12.37
C LEU A 78 2.05 1.23 12.38
N LEU A 79 3.04 1.90 12.97
CA LEU A 79 4.39 1.33 13.15
C LEU A 79 4.40 0.18 14.16
N ALA A 80 3.64 0.32 15.25
CA ALA A 80 3.50 -0.72 16.27
C ALA A 80 2.64 -1.91 15.82
N GLU A 81 1.57 -1.65 15.07
CA GLU A 81 0.64 -2.67 14.59
C GLU A 81 0.36 -2.55 13.07
N PRO A 82 1.27 -3.02 12.21
CA PRO A 82 1.11 -2.99 10.75
C PRO A 82 -0.12 -3.75 10.22
N ARG A 83 -0.79 -4.55 11.05
CA ARG A 83 -2.04 -5.23 10.67
C ARG A 83 -3.21 -4.26 10.48
N LEU A 84 -3.07 -3.04 10.99
CA LEU A 84 -4.03 -1.94 10.80
C LEU A 84 -3.85 -1.25 9.44
N LEU A 85 -2.86 -1.64 8.64
CA LEU A 85 -2.62 -1.03 7.33
C LEU A 85 -3.73 -1.34 6.33
N ARG A 86 -4.13 -0.31 5.60
CA ARG A 86 -4.91 -0.41 4.38
C ARG A 86 -4.01 -0.91 3.24
N LEU A 87 -4.19 -2.18 2.89
CA LEU A 87 -3.39 -2.88 1.88
C LEU A 87 -4.14 -2.98 0.54
N PRO A 88 -3.44 -3.14 -0.59
CA PRO A 88 -1.98 -3.19 -0.72
C PRO A 88 -1.29 -1.82 -0.66
N LEU A 89 -0.02 -1.79 -0.25
CA LEU A 89 0.87 -0.65 -0.49
C LEU A 89 1.70 -0.93 -1.74
N VAL A 90 1.50 -0.14 -2.79
CA VAL A 90 2.15 -0.35 -4.09
C VAL A 90 3.15 0.77 -4.32
N ARG A 91 4.31 0.43 -4.89
CA ARG A 91 5.32 1.39 -5.34
C ARG A 91 5.86 1.01 -6.72
N MET A 92 6.16 2.01 -7.54
CA MET A 92 6.76 1.89 -8.87
C MET A 92 7.68 3.09 -9.09
N GLY A 93 8.99 2.89 -8.99
CA GLY A 93 9.95 4.01 -8.91
C GLY A 93 9.57 5.00 -7.78
N GLU A 94 9.39 6.27 -8.15
CA GLU A 94 8.96 7.36 -7.27
C GLU A 94 7.44 7.45 -7.09
N GLN A 95 6.64 6.55 -7.67
CA GLN A 95 5.19 6.51 -7.52
C GLN A 95 4.78 5.53 -6.41
N ALA A 96 3.71 5.86 -5.68
CA ALA A 96 3.19 5.01 -4.63
C ALA A 96 1.66 5.15 -4.49
N SER A 97 0.99 4.14 -3.94
CA SER A 97 -0.45 4.15 -3.63
C SER A 97 -0.75 3.33 -2.38
N VAL A 98 -1.89 3.63 -1.76
CA VAL A 98 -2.44 2.94 -0.59
C VAL A 98 -3.79 2.32 -0.96
N GLY A 99 -3.96 1.03 -0.69
CA GLY A 99 -5.15 0.30 -1.11
C GLY A 99 -5.20 0.04 -2.62
N VAL A 100 -6.36 -0.40 -3.10
CA VAL A 100 -6.59 -0.61 -4.53
C VAL A 100 -6.83 0.72 -5.22
N ASP A 101 -5.93 1.08 -6.15
CA ASP A 101 -6.02 2.29 -6.97
C ASP A 101 -5.61 2.01 -8.42
N GLU A 102 -6.47 1.29 -9.14
CA GLU A 102 -6.22 0.97 -10.55
C GLU A 102 -6.10 2.22 -11.42
N GLN A 103 -6.73 3.34 -11.04
CA GLN A 103 -6.63 4.57 -11.82
C GLN A 103 -5.21 5.14 -11.73
N ALA A 104 -4.63 5.21 -10.54
CA ALA A 104 -3.23 5.58 -10.37
C ALA A 104 -2.31 4.62 -11.12
N TRP A 105 -2.49 3.31 -10.97
CA TRP A 105 -1.62 2.33 -11.62
C TRP A 105 -1.68 2.40 -13.14
N ARG A 106 -2.85 2.67 -13.74
CA ARG A 106 -2.97 2.91 -15.19
C ARG A 106 -2.18 4.14 -15.62
N ARG A 107 -2.27 5.25 -14.88
CA ARG A 107 -1.49 6.47 -15.18
C ARG A 107 0.01 6.20 -15.12
N TRP A 108 0.47 5.49 -14.10
CA TRP A 108 1.88 5.12 -13.95
C TRP A 108 2.40 4.33 -15.14
N LEU A 109 1.66 3.33 -15.59
CA LEU A 109 2.06 2.49 -16.71
C LEU A 109 2.04 3.23 -18.06
N LEU A 110 1.21 4.27 -18.21
CA LEU A 110 1.24 5.14 -19.38
C LEU A 110 2.46 6.07 -19.37
N GLU A 111 2.74 6.67 -18.21
CA GLU A 111 3.89 7.56 -18.02
C GLU A 111 5.23 6.80 -18.14
N ASP A 112 5.30 5.59 -17.59
CA ASP A 112 6.51 4.76 -17.59
C ASP A 112 6.65 3.94 -18.89
N GLY A 113 5.53 3.57 -19.54
CA GLY A 113 5.53 3.04 -20.90
C GLY A 113 6.10 4.03 -21.92
N GLY A 114 5.93 5.34 -21.69
CA GLY A 114 6.63 6.39 -22.44
C GLY A 114 8.14 6.47 -22.16
N ARG A 115 8.62 5.97 -21.02
CA ARG A 115 10.05 5.89 -20.66
C ARG A 115 10.71 4.58 -21.11
N LEU A 116 9.98 3.47 -21.06
CA LEU A 116 10.43 2.16 -21.56
C LEU A 116 10.44 2.11 -23.09
N GLY A 117 9.65 2.95 -23.77
CA GLY A 117 9.79 3.23 -25.20
C GLY A 117 10.99 4.11 -25.57
N ALA A 118 11.71 4.67 -24.58
CA ALA A 118 12.89 5.52 -24.77
C ALA A 118 14.23 4.81 -24.49
N ALA A 119 14.21 3.49 -24.23
CA ALA A 119 15.41 2.65 -24.12
C ALA A 119 15.54 1.70 -25.34
N VAL A 120 15.78 2.33 -26.51
CA VAL A 120 16.66 2.05 -27.68
C VAL A 120 17.22 0.61 -27.86
N PRO A 121 17.31 0.06 -29.09
CA PRO A 121 17.43 0.73 -30.41
C PRO A 121 16.23 0.71 -31.33
#